data_AF-A0A958YK47-F1
#
_entry.id   AF-A0A958YK47-F1
#
_cell.length_a   1.000
_cell.length_b   1.000
_cell.length_c   1.000
_cell.angle_alpha   90.00
_cell.angle_beta   90.00
_cell.angle_gamma   90.00
#
_symmetry.space_group_name_H-M   'P 1'
#
loop_
_entity.id
_entity.type
_entity.pdbx_description
1 polymer ?
#
loop_
_entity_poly.entity_id
_entity_poly.type
_entity_poly.pdbx_seq_one_letter_code
_entity_poly.pdbx_strand_id
1 'polypeptide(L)'
;FSYAGKKLGLNDARGTLFYEFARVVQEVSPKICIGENVRGLLSHDKGRTLEGMISILDEIGYNVVTPVEVLKAINYNVPQKRERLILVAIRKDIVIEYKYPKPFSEIYNLKDALKKGKLFDSDVPKSKGADYPKHKKDVLDLVPQKGYWRDLPLDIQKSYMQKSFYLGGGKTGMARRIGWDEPCLTLTCSPAQKQTERCHPEETRPFTVREYARIQTFPDDWLFEGSISQQYKQIGNAVPVNLAKEIGYSLIQFLNAYQETNQENLTSISLESASMV
;
A
#
# COMPACT_ATOMS: atom_id res chain seq x y z
N PHE A 1 -1.02 14.37 2.00
CA PHE A 1 -0.95 12.93 2.35
C PHE A 1 0.40 12.29 1.98
N SER A 2 1.51 12.86 2.44
CA SER A 2 2.87 12.27 2.45
C SER A 2 3.68 13.10 3.44
N TYR A 3 4.70 12.53 4.07
CA TYR A 3 5.63 13.29 4.94
C TYR A 3 6.27 14.49 4.19
N ALA A 4 6.25 14.48 2.85
CA ALA A 4 6.84 15.46 1.96
C ALA A 4 5.86 16.50 1.35
N GLY A 5 4.56 16.51 1.72
CA GLY A 5 3.57 17.44 1.13
C GLY A 5 3.12 18.56 2.08
N LYS A 6 2.77 19.75 1.55
CA LYS A 6 2.11 20.82 2.31
C LYS A 6 0.79 20.29 2.91
N LYS A 7 0.56 20.51 4.21
CA LYS A 7 -0.54 19.96 5.03
C LYS A 7 -1.74 20.92 5.03
N LEU A 8 -2.49 21.01 3.92
CA LEU A 8 -3.57 22.00 3.75
C LEU A 8 -5.00 21.44 3.89
N GLY A 9 -5.18 20.28 4.51
CA GLY A 9 -6.51 19.71 4.80
C GLY A 9 -7.31 19.26 3.56
N LEU A 10 -8.65 19.29 3.66
CA LEU A 10 -9.62 18.98 2.58
C LEU A 10 -9.75 20.10 1.53
N ASN A 11 -9.22 21.29 1.82
CA ASN A 11 -9.26 22.45 0.91
C ASN A 11 -8.11 22.45 -0.13
N ASP A 12 -7.29 21.40 -0.14
CA ASP A 12 -6.24 21.17 -1.13
C ASP A 12 -6.77 20.32 -2.31
N ALA A 13 -6.09 20.34 -3.46
CA ALA A 13 -6.43 19.56 -4.67
C ALA A 13 -6.52 18.03 -4.47
N ARG A 14 -6.16 17.55 -3.27
CA ARG A 14 -6.29 16.13 -2.86
C ARG A 14 -7.55 15.88 -2.03
N GLY A 15 -8.06 16.90 -1.33
CA GLY A 15 -9.37 16.84 -0.70
C GLY A 15 -10.50 16.85 -1.72
N THR A 16 -10.31 17.57 -2.84
CA THR A 16 -11.25 17.55 -3.98
C THR A 16 -11.49 16.14 -4.54
N LEU A 17 -10.46 15.29 -4.64
CA LEU A 17 -10.63 13.91 -5.10
C LEU A 17 -11.44 13.04 -4.13
N PHE A 18 -11.39 13.33 -2.82
CA PHE A 18 -12.26 12.63 -1.87
C PHE A 18 -13.73 13.05 -2.03
N TYR A 19 -14.01 14.32 -2.30
CA TYR A 19 -15.37 14.76 -2.61
C TYR A 19 -15.91 14.06 -3.87
N GLU A 20 -15.09 13.85 -4.90
CA GLU A 20 -15.48 13.07 -6.07
C GLU A 20 -15.74 11.60 -5.73
N PHE A 21 -14.90 10.99 -4.87
CA PHE A 21 -15.18 9.64 -4.35
C PHE A 21 -16.52 9.59 -3.61
N ALA A 22 -16.79 10.54 -2.71
CA ALA A 22 -18.03 10.62 -1.97
C ALA A 22 -19.25 10.83 -2.88
N ARG A 23 -19.11 11.69 -3.91
CA ARG A 23 -20.13 11.89 -4.95
C ARG A 23 -20.46 10.58 -5.67
N VAL A 24 -19.45 9.82 -6.10
CA VAL A 24 -19.66 8.51 -6.75
C VAL A 24 -20.32 7.51 -5.79
N VAL A 25 -19.92 7.48 -4.51
CA VAL A 25 -20.57 6.63 -3.50
C VAL A 25 -22.04 7.00 -3.34
N GLN A 26 -22.37 8.29 -3.30
CA GLN A 26 -23.74 8.77 -3.19
C GLN A 26 -24.59 8.39 -4.43
N GLU A 27 -24.03 8.56 -5.64
CA GLU A 27 -24.72 8.25 -6.90
C GLU A 27 -24.93 6.75 -7.11
N VAL A 28 -23.92 5.94 -6.82
CA VAL A 28 -23.97 4.47 -7.02
C VAL A 28 -24.71 3.78 -5.88
N SER A 29 -24.71 4.37 -4.68
CA SER A 29 -25.27 3.79 -3.45
C SER A 29 -24.82 2.33 -3.20
N PRO A 30 -23.51 2.00 -3.22
CA PRO A 30 -23.05 0.64 -2.98
C PRO A 30 -23.37 0.17 -1.56
N LYS A 31 -23.52 -1.14 -1.35
CA LYS A 31 -23.74 -1.71 0.00
C LYS A 31 -22.57 -1.43 0.96
N ILE A 32 -21.36 -1.43 0.40
CA ILE A 32 -20.09 -1.23 1.10
C ILE A 32 -19.13 -0.53 0.14
N CYS A 33 -18.32 0.40 0.65
CA CYS A 33 -17.25 1.03 -0.09
C CYS A 33 -15.93 1.03 0.69
N ILE A 34 -14.82 1.05 -0.03
CA ILE A 34 -13.46 1.09 0.55
C ILE A 34 -12.71 2.31 0.02
N GLY A 35 -12.09 3.05 0.94
CA GLY A 35 -11.07 4.05 0.64
C GLY A 35 -9.69 3.56 1.09
N GLU A 36 -8.72 3.54 0.19
CA GLU A 36 -7.31 3.28 0.52
C GLU A 36 -6.52 4.58 0.53
N ASN A 37 -5.63 4.73 1.52
CA ASN A 37 -4.70 5.84 1.56
C ASN A 37 -3.40 5.50 2.31
N VAL A 38 -2.46 6.42 2.30
CA VAL A 38 -1.23 6.29 3.08
C VAL A 38 -1.52 6.40 4.58
N ARG A 39 -0.74 5.68 5.41
CA ARG A 39 -0.79 5.77 6.89
C ARG A 39 -0.77 7.20 7.42
N GLY A 40 -0.05 8.10 6.75
CA GLY A 40 0.07 9.50 7.15
C GLY A 40 -1.26 10.27 7.17
N LEU A 41 -2.35 9.72 6.62
CA LEU A 41 -3.69 10.30 6.72
C LEU A 41 -4.21 10.32 8.17
N LEU A 42 -3.90 9.30 8.99
CA LEU A 42 -4.35 9.22 10.39
C LEU A 42 -4.01 10.47 11.22
N SER A 43 -2.81 11.00 11.03
CA SER A 43 -2.30 12.16 11.77
C SER A 43 -2.31 13.44 10.94
N HIS A 44 -2.89 13.39 9.73
CA HIS A 44 -2.95 14.56 8.87
C HIS A 44 -3.88 15.61 9.48
N ASP A 45 -3.41 16.86 9.48
CA ASP A 45 -4.13 17.98 10.10
C ASP A 45 -4.64 17.68 11.53
N LYS A 46 -3.82 16.97 12.32
CA LYS A 46 -4.15 16.53 13.69
C LYS A 46 -5.37 15.59 13.77
N GLY A 47 -5.66 14.82 12.72
CA GLY A 47 -6.78 13.87 12.67
C GLY A 47 -8.02 14.41 11.95
N ARG A 48 -8.17 15.74 11.87
CA ARG A 48 -9.35 16.42 11.32
C ARG A 48 -9.69 16.03 9.89
N THR A 49 -8.70 15.68 9.08
CA THR A 49 -8.97 15.28 7.69
C THR A 49 -9.72 13.95 7.62
N LEU A 50 -9.30 12.97 8.43
CA LEU A 50 -9.99 11.68 8.48
C LEU A 50 -11.37 11.81 9.11
N GLU A 51 -11.49 12.61 10.18
CA GLU A 51 -12.77 12.94 10.81
C GLU A 51 -13.75 13.59 9.82
N GLY A 52 -13.28 14.56 9.03
CA GLY A 52 -14.09 15.18 7.98
C GLY A 52 -14.52 14.19 6.90
N MET A 53 -13.64 13.27 6.49
CA MET A 53 -14.01 12.20 5.55
C MET A 53 -15.10 11.28 6.12
N ILE A 54 -15.01 10.93 7.41
CA ILE A 54 -16.02 10.12 8.10
C ILE A 54 -17.36 10.87 8.17
N SER A 55 -17.34 12.16 8.52
CA SER A 55 -18.56 13.00 8.56
C SER A 55 -19.27 13.07 7.22
N ILE A 56 -18.51 13.27 6.13
CA ILE A 56 -19.09 13.32 4.77
C ILE A 56 -19.76 11.99 4.41
N LEU A 57 -19.11 10.85 4.73
CA LEU A 57 -19.70 9.53 4.49
C LEU A 57 -20.97 9.31 5.34
N ASP A 58 -20.96 9.78 6.58
CA ASP A 58 -22.12 9.75 7.47
C ASP A 58 -23.32 10.52 6.90
N GLU A 59 -23.07 11.74 6.41
CA GLU A 59 -24.07 12.63 5.79
C GLU A 59 -24.70 12.01 4.54
N ILE A 60 -23.94 11.28 3.73
CA ILE A 60 -24.45 10.59 2.53
C ILE A 60 -25.01 9.18 2.81
N GLY A 61 -25.17 8.81 4.09
CA GLY A 61 -25.87 7.59 4.48
C GLY A 61 -25.00 6.36 4.72
N TYR A 62 -23.73 6.53 5.10
CA TYR A 62 -22.79 5.43 5.37
C TYR A 62 -22.18 5.50 6.76
N ASN A 63 -22.15 4.36 7.45
CA ASN A 63 -21.41 4.18 8.69
C ASN A 63 -19.99 3.70 8.36
N VAL A 64 -18.98 4.45 8.79
CA VAL A 64 -17.58 3.99 8.71
C VAL A 64 -17.32 2.94 9.79
N VAL A 65 -16.68 1.83 9.41
CA VAL A 65 -16.26 0.77 10.33
C VAL A 65 -15.12 1.31 11.19
N THR A 66 -15.35 1.43 12.50
CA THR A 66 -14.38 1.94 13.46
C THR A 66 -13.81 0.82 14.34
N PRO A 67 -12.48 0.83 14.63
CA PRO A 67 -11.50 1.81 14.17
C PRO A 67 -11.16 1.65 12.67
N VAL A 68 -10.76 2.76 12.04
CA VAL A 68 -10.15 2.72 10.70
C VAL A 68 -8.76 2.10 10.83
N GLU A 69 -8.50 1.03 10.09
CA GLU A 69 -7.32 0.19 10.29
C GLU A 69 -6.14 0.59 9.39
N VAL A 70 -4.92 0.39 9.92
CA VAL A 70 -3.69 0.46 9.11
C VAL A 70 -3.13 -0.95 8.94
N LEU A 71 -3.32 -1.48 7.73
CA LEU A 71 -2.83 -2.79 7.37
C LEU A 71 -1.36 -2.72 6.93
N LYS A 72 -0.54 -3.60 7.49
CA LYS A 72 0.87 -3.75 7.11
C LYS A 72 0.98 -4.87 6.09
N ALA A 73 1.31 -4.56 4.85
CA ALA A 73 1.42 -5.52 3.74
C ALA A 73 2.32 -6.72 4.08
N ILE A 74 3.37 -6.49 4.88
CA ILE A 74 4.28 -7.53 5.38
C ILE A 74 3.57 -8.71 6.07
N ASN A 75 2.38 -8.47 6.65
CA ASN A 75 1.58 -9.49 7.32
C ASN A 75 0.61 -10.23 6.37
N TYR A 76 0.66 -9.95 5.06
CA TYR A 76 -0.29 -10.46 4.06
C TYR A 76 0.43 -11.08 2.87
N ASN A 77 1.47 -11.90 3.14
CA ASN A 77 2.28 -12.57 2.12
C ASN A 77 2.95 -11.62 1.13
N VAL A 78 3.34 -10.42 1.58
CA VAL A 78 4.07 -9.42 0.77
C VAL A 78 5.47 -9.23 1.35
N PRO A 79 6.54 -9.39 0.55
CA PRO A 79 7.92 -9.21 1.00
C PRO A 79 8.32 -7.73 1.08
N GLN A 80 7.44 -6.88 1.62
CA GLN A 80 7.60 -5.44 1.67
C GLN A 80 7.00 -4.82 2.94
N LYS A 81 7.79 -3.97 3.61
CA LYS A 81 7.33 -3.07 4.68
C LYS A 81 6.59 -1.89 4.07
N ARG A 82 5.28 -2.05 3.83
CA ARG A 82 4.36 -1.02 3.34
C ARG A 82 3.09 -1.02 4.19
N GLU A 83 2.69 0.16 4.63
CA GLU A 83 1.51 0.35 5.47
C GLU A 83 0.47 1.15 4.71
N ARG A 84 -0.79 0.72 4.80
CA ARG A 84 -1.95 1.36 4.18
C ARG A 84 -3.10 1.52 5.15
N LEU A 85 -3.64 2.73 5.20
CA LEU A 85 -4.90 3.00 5.86
C LEU A 85 -6.01 2.49 4.94
N ILE A 86 -6.87 1.65 5.49
CA ILE A 86 -8.05 1.13 4.80
C ILE A 86 -9.27 1.62 5.57
N LEU A 87 -10.04 2.49 4.93
CA LEU A 87 -11.33 2.97 5.41
C LEU A 87 -12.40 2.11 4.76
N VAL A 88 -13.27 1.51 5.56
CA VAL A 88 -14.43 0.76 5.09
C VAL A 88 -15.68 1.47 5.58
N ALA A 89 -16.64 1.69 4.68
CA ALA A 89 -17.93 2.29 5.05
C ALA A 89 -19.08 1.45 4.49
N ILE A 90 -20.10 1.24 5.31
CA ILE A 90 -21.27 0.38 5.04
C ILE A 90 -22.50 1.27 5.03
N ARG A 91 -23.40 1.04 4.07
CA ARG A 91 -24.64 1.82 3.97
C ARG A 91 -25.49 1.64 5.23
N LYS A 92 -26.09 2.72 5.76
CA LYS A 92 -26.75 2.77 7.08
C LYS A 92 -27.92 1.80 7.27
N ASP A 93 -28.56 1.36 6.18
CA ASP A 93 -29.64 0.37 6.18
C ASP A 93 -29.15 -1.06 6.42
N ILE A 94 -27.83 -1.31 6.40
CA ILE A 94 -27.24 -2.64 6.51
C ILE A 94 -26.65 -2.84 7.90
N VAL A 95 -27.24 -3.76 8.67
CA VAL A 95 -26.84 -4.07 10.05
C VAL A 95 -25.99 -5.34 10.07
N ILE A 96 -24.81 -5.30 9.46
CA ILE A 96 -23.88 -6.42 9.39
C ILE A 96 -22.48 -5.96 9.79
N GLU A 97 -21.82 -6.74 10.64
CA GLU A 97 -20.46 -6.47 11.07
C GLU A 97 -19.46 -6.81 9.96
N TYR A 98 -18.62 -5.84 9.57
CA TYR A 98 -17.47 -6.08 8.72
C TYR A 98 -16.21 -6.35 9.57
N LYS A 99 -15.43 -7.36 9.17
CA LYS A 99 -14.16 -7.71 9.82
C LYS A 99 -13.02 -7.52 8.84
N TYR A 100 -12.03 -6.73 9.24
CA TYR A 100 -10.78 -6.59 8.48
C TYR A 100 -10.05 -7.94 8.39
N PRO A 101 -9.26 -8.18 7.32
CA PRO A 101 -8.51 -9.41 7.17
C PRO A 101 -7.53 -9.58 8.35
N LYS A 102 -7.37 -10.82 8.81
CA LYS A 102 -6.45 -11.14 9.91
C LYS A 102 -5.02 -11.26 9.38
N PRO A 103 -4.02 -10.77 10.12
CA PRO A 103 -2.62 -10.89 9.70
C PRO A 103 -2.14 -12.35 9.77
N PHE A 104 -1.27 -12.72 8.83
CA PHE A 104 -0.49 -13.96 8.92
C PHE A 104 0.74 -13.79 9.82
N SER A 105 1.22 -14.90 10.37
CA SER A 105 2.44 -14.95 11.19
C SER A 105 3.72 -15.06 10.36
N GLU A 106 3.63 -15.64 9.16
CA GLU A 106 4.77 -15.80 8.27
C GLU A 106 5.13 -14.47 7.58
N ILE A 107 6.42 -14.14 7.62
CA ILE A 107 6.98 -12.94 6.99
C ILE A 107 7.89 -13.37 5.84
N TYR A 108 7.70 -12.74 4.68
CA TYR A 108 8.50 -12.99 3.48
C TYR A 108 9.57 -11.92 3.29
N ASN A 109 10.68 -12.32 2.69
CA ASN A 109 11.86 -11.48 2.45
C ASN A 109 12.10 -11.28 0.95
N LEU A 110 13.12 -10.48 0.62
CA LEU A 110 13.48 -10.22 -0.77
C LEU A 110 13.78 -11.51 -1.55
N LYS A 111 14.42 -12.50 -0.91
CA LYS A 111 14.69 -13.81 -1.54
C LYS A 111 13.41 -14.48 -2.02
N ASP A 112 12.35 -14.48 -1.21
CA ASP A 112 11.07 -15.09 -1.56
C ASP A 112 10.38 -14.35 -2.72
N ALA A 113 10.65 -13.05 -2.87
CA ALA A 113 10.13 -12.27 -3.99
C ALA A 113 10.82 -12.61 -5.31
N LEU A 114 12.15 -12.82 -5.29
CA LEU A 114 12.97 -12.84 -6.52
C LEU A 114 13.47 -14.23 -6.92
N LYS A 115 13.44 -15.20 -6.01
CA LYS A 115 13.85 -16.58 -6.25
C LYS A 115 12.64 -17.51 -6.23
N LYS A 116 12.78 -18.65 -6.90
CA LYS A 116 11.81 -19.75 -6.80
C LYS A 116 11.60 -20.12 -5.33
N GLY A 117 10.35 -20.18 -4.91
CA GLY A 117 9.98 -20.45 -3.53
C GLY A 117 8.48 -20.44 -3.33
N LYS A 118 8.04 -20.12 -2.11
CA LYS A 118 6.62 -20.17 -1.72
C LYS A 118 5.75 -19.12 -2.41
N LEU A 119 6.30 -17.94 -2.73
CA LEU A 119 5.55 -16.86 -3.37
C LEU A 119 5.49 -16.99 -4.90
N PHE A 120 6.53 -17.56 -5.52
CA PHE A 120 6.67 -17.66 -6.96
C PHE A 120 7.33 -18.98 -7.36
N ASP A 121 6.80 -19.63 -8.39
CA ASP A 121 7.26 -20.95 -8.85
C ASP A 121 8.55 -20.91 -9.68
N SER A 122 9.11 -19.72 -9.89
CA SER A 122 10.32 -19.49 -10.67
C SER A 122 11.15 -18.34 -10.11
N ASP A 123 12.42 -18.26 -10.50
CA ASP A 123 13.21 -17.06 -10.33
C ASP A 123 12.62 -15.90 -11.15
N VAL A 124 12.87 -14.67 -10.72
CA VAL A 124 12.29 -13.46 -11.33
C VAL A 124 12.62 -13.37 -12.82
N PRO A 125 11.62 -13.17 -13.71
CA PRO A 125 11.88 -12.97 -15.12
C PRO A 125 12.72 -11.72 -15.34
N LYS A 126 13.66 -11.81 -16.28
CA LYS A 126 14.47 -10.65 -16.68
C LYS A 126 13.56 -9.57 -17.26
N SER A 127 13.83 -8.33 -16.89
CA SER A 127 13.12 -7.17 -17.42
C SER A 127 14.01 -5.93 -17.43
N LYS A 128 13.58 -4.90 -18.13
CA LYS A 128 14.28 -3.60 -18.13
C LYS A 128 14.11 -2.91 -16.78
N GLY A 129 15.02 -1.99 -16.47
CA GLY A 129 14.97 -1.19 -15.25
C GLY A 129 15.58 0.19 -15.46
N ALA A 130 15.57 0.99 -14.41
CA ALA A 130 16.35 2.23 -14.36
C ALA A 130 17.78 1.93 -13.92
N ASP A 131 18.71 2.80 -14.32
CA ASP A 131 20.10 2.78 -13.88
C ASP A 131 20.39 3.92 -12.91
N TYR A 132 21.40 3.73 -12.07
CA TYR A 132 21.94 4.82 -11.28
C TYR A 132 22.89 5.69 -12.11
N PRO A 133 22.91 7.02 -11.90
CA PRO A 133 23.99 7.85 -12.41
C PRO A 133 25.33 7.44 -11.77
N LYS A 134 26.45 7.64 -12.48
CA LYS A 134 27.80 7.18 -12.06
C LYS A 134 28.13 7.52 -10.61
N HIS A 135 28.00 8.79 -10.21
CA HIS A 135 28.29 9.22 -8.84
C HIS A 135 27.52 8.44 -7.77
N LYS A 136 26.29 8.01 -8.06
CA LYS A 136 25.46 7.25 -7.13
C LYS A 136 25.87 5.79 -7.09
N LYS A 137 26.28 5.24 -8.25
CA LYS A 137 26.86 3.91 -8.33
C LYS A 137 28.12 3.83 -7.46
N ASP A 138 29.04 4.78 -7.62
CA ASP A 138 30.28 4.86 -6.84
C ASP A 138 30.01 4.89 -5.32
N VAL A 139 28.96 5.59 -4.88
CA VAL A 139 28.54 5.61 -3.47
C VAL A 139 27.93 4.27 -3.04
N LEU A 140 26.99 3.72 -3.81
CA LEU A 140 26.28 2.49 -3.44
C LEU A 140 27.18 1.25 -3.52
N ASP A 141 28.23 1.26 -4.33
CA ASP A 141 29.26 0.20 -4.37
C ASP A 141 29.95 0.01 -3.00
N LEU A 142 30.02 1.07 -2.19
CA LEU A 142 30.59 1.03 -0.84
C LEU A 142 29.59 0.57 0.23
N VAL A 143 28.29 0.49 -0.09
CA VAL A 143 27.26 0.12 0.88
C VAL A 143 27.10 -1.40 0.90
N PRO A 144 27.35 -2.08 2.04
CA PRO A 144 27.17 -3.53 2.14
C PRO A 144 25.68 -3.92 2.11
N GLN A 145 25.38 -5.22 1.97
CA GLN A 145 24.00 -5.70 2.12
C GLN A 145 23.42 -5.29 3.48
N LYS A 146 22.13 -4.89 3.49
CA LYS A 146 21.44 -4.27 4.64
C LYS A 146 22.04 -2.94 5.11
N GLY A 147 23.05 -2.43 4.42
CA GLY A 147 23.69 -1.15 4.70
C GLY A 147 22.89 0.03 4.17
N TYR A 148 23.26 1.22 4.62
CA TYR A 148 22.71 2.51 4.26
C TYR A 148 23.77 3.59 4.41
N TRP A 149 23.38 4.86 4.26
CA TRP A 149 24.33 5.98 4.25
C TRP A 149 25.29 6.05 5.45
N ARG A 150 24.97 5.46 6.61
CA ARG A 150 25.86 5.48 7.79
C ARG A 150 27.02 4.50 7.71
N ASP A 151 26.97 3.53 6.80
CA ASP A 151 28.04 2.56 6.56
C ASP A 151 29.15 3.12 5.65
N LEU A 152 28.93 4.30 5.07
CA LEU A 152 29.90 4.97 4.19
C LEU A 152 31.01 5.67 5.00
N PRO A 153 32.19 5.92 4.40
CA PRO A 153 33.19 6.84 4.95
C PRO A 153 32.60 8.24 5.23
N LEU A 154 33.04 8.90 6.31
CA LEU A 154 32.41 10.12 6.84
C LEU A 154 32.37 11.29 5.83
N ASP A 155 33.40 11.43 5.01
CA ASP A 155 33.48 12.41 3.92
C ASP A 155 32.43 12.14 2.83
N ILE A 156 32.23 10.87 2.48
CA ILE A 156 31.19 10.43 1.54
C ILE A 156 29.79 10.61 2.16
N GLN A 157 29.63 10.33 3.46
CA GLN A 157 28.37 10.61 4.16
C GLN A 157 27.98 12.08 4.02
N LYS A 158 28.90 13.00 4.33
CA LYS A 158 28.64 14.45 4.29
C LYS A 158 28.33 14.93 2.88
N SER A 159 29.10 14.49 1.88
CA SER A 159 28.89 14.88 0.48
C SER A 159 27.58 14.33 -0.10
N TYR A 160 27.26 13.05 0.16
CA TYR A 160 26.04 12.42 -0.32
C TYR A 160 24.80 12.97 0.38
N MET A 161 24.83 13.13 1.70
CA MET A 161 23.68 13.56 2.49
C MET A 161 23.46 15.09 2.43
N GLN A 162 24.52 15.87 2.20
CA GLN A 162 24.48 17.33 2.16
C GLN A 162 23.85 17.89 3.45
N LYS A 163 22.97 18.90 3.36
CA LYS A 163 22.26 19.49 4.50
C LYS A 163 21.54 18.45 5.37
N SER A 164 21.07 17.35 4.78
CA SER A 164 20.37 16.29 5.52
C SER A 164 21.25 15.55 6.53
N PHE A 165 22.57 15.59 6.39
CA PHE A 165 23.51 15.01 7.35
C PHE A 165 23.35 15.62 8.75
N TYR A 166 23.15 16.93 8.82
CA TYR A 166 23.12 17.71 10.06
C TYR A 166 21.73 17.81 10.69
N LEU A 167 20.69 17.31 10.02
CA LEU A 167 19.33 17.28 10.55
C LEU A 167 19.12 16.06 11.43
N GLY A 168 18.25 16.17 12.44
CA GLY A 168 17.75 15.02 13.20
C GLY A 168 17.01 13.98 12.33
N GLY A 169 16.72 12.82 12.92
CA GLY A 169 16.03 11.69 12.26
C GLY A 169 16.99 10.75 11.52
N GLY A 170 16.77 9.44 11.67
CA GLY A 170 17.72 8.39 11.25
C GLY A 170 18.01 8.33 9.74
N LYS A 171 17.07 8.76 8.88
CA LYS A 171 17.19 8.75 7.40
C LYS A 171 17.66 7.40 6.84
N THR A 172 17.22 6.32 7.48
CA THR A 172 17.69 4.94 7.22
C THR A 172 17.38 4.43 5.81
N GLY A 173 16.51 5.12 5.07
CA GLY A 173 16.20 4.82 3.66
C GLY A 173 17.15 5.45 2.64
N MET A 174 18.15 6.26 3.05
CA MET A 174 19.09 6.89 2.12
C MET A 174 20.29 6.00 1.84
N ALA A 175 20.69 5.91 0.55
CA ALA A 175 21.71 4.98 0.07
C ALA A 175 21.48 3.54 0.55
N ARG A 176 20.22 3.09 0.62
CA ARG A 176 19.85 1.80 1.20
C ARG A 176 20.12 0.66 0.22
N ARG A 177 20.90 -0.35 0.65
CA ARG A 177 21.00 -1.66 -0.01
C ARG A 177 20.19 -2.70 0.76
N ILE A 178 19.32 -3.42 0.05
CA ILE A 178 18.44 -4.43 0.67
C ILE A 178 19.20 -5.74 0.82
N GLY A 179 19.01 -6.46 1.92
CA GLY A 179 19.51 -7.83 2.11
C GLY A 179 18.54 -8.90 1.60
N TRP A 180 19.05 -10.08 1.26
CA TRP A 180 18.21 -11.20 0.79
C TRP A 180 17.20 -11.71 1.84
N ASP A 181 17.58 -11.66 3.10
CA ASP A 181 16.85 -12.16 4.28
C ASP A 181 16.15 -11.02 5.05
N GLU A 182 15.88 -9.89 4.40
CA GLU A 182 14.99 -8.87 4.94
C GLU A 182 13.86 -8.52 3.95
N PRO A 183 12.69 -8.08 4.45
CA PRO A 183 11.65 -7.55 3.60
C PRO A 183 12.12 -6.23 3.00
N CYS A 184 11.75 -5.97 1.75
CA CYS A 184 12.07 -4.71 1.10
C CYS A 184 11.39 -3.54 1.82
N LEU A 185 12.04 -2.39 1.90
CA LEU A 185 11.35 -1.16 2.30
C LEU A 185 10.30 -0.77 1.26
N THR A 186 9.36 0.11 1.63
CA THR A 186 8.35 0.64 0.71
C THR A 186 9.00 1.12 -0.59
N LEU A 187 8.59 0.49 -1.70
CA LEU A 187 8.93 0.90 -3.04
C LEU A 187 8.11 2.12 -3.44
N THR A 188 8.71 3.02 -4.21
CA THR A 188 8.09 4.28 -4.65
C THR A 188 8.14 4.41 -6.16
N CYS A 189 7.52 5.45 -6.72
CA CYS A 189 7.46 5.67 -8.16
C CYS A 189 8.82 5.93 -8.85
N SER A 190 9.86 6.26 -8.08
CA SER A 190 11.15 6.72 -8.61
C SER A 190 12.30 5.92 -7.98
N PRO A 191 12.66 4.75 -8.54
CA PRO A 191 13.59 3.80 -7.89
C PRO A 191 15.05 4.30 -7.86
N ALA A 192 15.40 5.30 -8.66
CA ALA A 192 16.74 5.86 -8.74
C ALA A 192 16.92 7.21 -8.01
N GLN A 193 15.85 7.80 -7.47
CA GLN A 193 15.90 9.11 -6.81
C GLN A 193 16.38 9.01 -5.35
N LYS A 194 17.04 10.08 -4.87
CA LYS A 194 17.52 10.20 -3.49
C LYS A 194 16.36 9.97 -2.50
N GLN A 195 16.60 9.19 -1.43
CA GLN A 195 15.62 8.76 -0.40
C GLN A 195 14.64 7.65 -0.82
N THR A 196 14.39 7.50 -2.13
CA THR A 196 13.50 6.47 -2.66
C THR A 196 14.26 5.24 -3.15
N GLU A 197 15.57 5.35 -3.34
CA GLU A 197 16.40 4.24 -3.81
C GLU A 197 16.38 3.03 -2.87
N ARG A 198 16.25 1.85 -3.46
CA ARG A 198 16.46 0.55 -2.84
C ARG A 198 17.40 -0.22 -3.77
N CYS A 199 18.67 -0.31 -3.40
CA CYS A 199 19.68 -0.97 -4.21
C CYS A 199 19.52 -2.48 -4.10
N HIS A 200 19.68 -3.18 -5.23
CA HIS A 200 19.71 -4.63 -5.29
C HIS A 200 20.80 -5.20 -4.35
N PRO A 201 20.60 -6.36 -3.71
CA PRO A 201 21.55 -6.93 -2.73
C PRO A 201 22.96 -7.17 -3.30
N GLU A 202 23.05 -7.61 -4.55
CA GLU A 202 24.32 -8.04 -5.16
C GLU A 202 24.80 -7.12 -6.28
N GLU A 203 23.90 -6.31 -6.83
CA GLU A 203 24.19 -5.49 -8.00
C GLU A 203 23.98 -4.02 -7.63
N THR A 204 24.85 -3.13 -8.09
CA THR A 204 24.71 -1.69 -7.80
C THR A 204 23.80 -1.03 -8.83
N ARG A 205 22.52 -1.41 -8.74
CA ARG A 205 21.41 -0.91 -9.55
C ARG A 205 20.12 -0.90 -8.74
N PRO A 206 19.12 -0.10 -9.13
CA PRO A 206 17.76 -0.31 -8.65
C PRO A 206 17.21 -1.68 -9.08
N PHE A 207 16.14 -2.10 -8.43
CA PHE A 207 15.33 -3.21 -8.90
C PHE A 207 14.72 -2.90 -10.28
N THR A 208 14.79 -3.86 -11.21
CA THR A 208 14.12 -3.84 -12.52
C THR A 208 12.61 -3.78 -12.35
N VAL A 209 11.87 -3.51 -13.43
CA VAL A 209 10.40 -3.42 -13.40
C VAL A 209 9.78 -4.70 -12.83
N ARG A 210 10.21 -5.88 -13.28
CA ARG A 210 9.65 -7.16 -12.82
C ARG A 210 10.04 -7.49 -11.38
N GLU A 211 11.25 -7.17 -10.96
CA GLU A 211 11.65 -7.27 -9.53
C GLU A 211 10.77 -6.34 -8.67
N TYR A 212 10.53 -5.10 -9.13
CA TYR A 212 9.62 -4.14 -8.47
C TYR A 212 8.20 -4.70 -8.33
N ALA A 213 7.68 -5.30 -9.40
CA ALA A 213 6.36 -5.87 -9.47
C ALA A 213 6.22 -7.07 -8.51
N ARG A 214 7.19 -8.00 -8.51
CA ARG A 214 7.20 -9.15 -7.60
C ARG A 214 7.30 -8.78 -6.13
N ILE A 215 8.08 -7.75 -5.77
CA ILE A 215 8.11 -7.24 -4.40
C ILE A 215 6.73 -6.73 -3.95
N GLN A 216 5.91 -6.24 -4.89
CA GLN A 216 4.50 -5.90 -4.66
C GLN A 216 3.52 -7.04 -5.00
N THR A 217 4.03 -8.25 -5.15
CA THR A 217 3.26 -9.50 -5.37
C THR A 217 2.41 -9.53 -6.63
N PHE A 218 2.74 -8.71 -7.63
CA PHE A 218 2.11 -8.84 -8.94
C PHE A 218 2.44 -10.20 -9.57
N PRO A 219 1.48 -10.83 -10.27
CA PRO A 219 1.76 -12.03 -11.03
C PRO A 219 2.67 -11.71 -12.23
N ASP A 220 3.42 -12.70 -12.69
CA ASP A 220 4.45 -12.51 -13.72
C ASP A 220 3.88 -12.19 -15.11
N ASP A 221 2.64 -12.60 -15.36
CA ASP A 221 1.88 -12.32 -16.58
C ASP A 221 1.24 -10.93 -16.58
N TRP A 222 1.26 -10.19 -15.45
CA TRP A 222 0.78 -8.81 -15.41
C TRP A 222 1.66 -7.92 -16.28
N LEU A 223 1.04 -7.25 -17.25
CA LEU A 223 1.72 -6.35 -18.19
C LEU A 223 1.62 -4.90 -17.71
N PHE A 224 2.72 -4.16 -17.81
CA PHE A 224 2.79 -2.73 -17.51
C PHE A 224 3.08 -1.96 -18.80
N GLU A 225 2.32 -0.90 -19.04
CA GLU A 225 2.41 -0.14 -20.28
C GLU A 225 3.17 1.19 -20.15
N GLY A 226 3.62 1.72 -21.29
CA GLY A 226 4.33 3.00 -21.37
C GLY A 226 5.83 2.91 -21.07
N SER A 227 6.45 4.07 -20.86
CA SER A 227 7.88 4.17 -20.55
C SER A 227 8.24 3.50 -19.22
N ILE A 228 9.52 3.13 -19.05
CA ILE A 228 10.03 2.52 -17.79
C ILE A 228 9.63 3.36 -16.55
N SER A 229 9.70 4.70 -16.65
CA SER A 229 9.27 5.58 -15.54
C SER A 229 7.77 5.50 -15.26
N GLN A 230 6.93 5.37 -16.29
CA GLN A 230 5.48 5.17 -16.12
C GLN A 230 5.17 3.81 -15.51
N GLN A 231 5.89 2.76 -15.89
CA GLN A 231 5.74 1.42 -15.30
C GLN A 231 6.10 1.44 -13.80
N TYR A 232 7.20 2.07 -13.41
CA TYR A 232 7.53 2.26 -11.99
C TYR A 232 6.48 3.08 -11.23
N LYS A 233 5.84 4.06 -11.87
CA LYS A 233 4.73 4.82 -11.26
C LYS A 233 3.50 3.94 -11.03
N GLN A 234 3.12 3.11 -12.01
CA GLN A 234 2.01 2.17 -11.88
C GLN A 234 2.25 1.22 -10.69
N ILE A 235 3.42 0.58 -10.66
CA ILE A 235 3.78 -0.35 -9.58
C ILE A 235 3.89 0.40 -8.25
N GLY A 236 4.65 1.49 -8.18
CA GLY A 236 4.91 2.24 -6.94
C GLY A 236 3.65 2.80 -6.25
N ASN A 237 2.62 3.15 -7.02
CA ASN A 237 1.35 3.65 -6.50
C ASN A 237 0.35 2.54 -6.15
N ALA A 238 0.50 1.34 -6.71
CA ALA A 238 -0.42 0.23 -6.45
C ALA A 238 -0.48 -0.17 -4.96
N VAL A 239 -1.60 -0.77 -4.58
CA VAL A 239 -1.69 -1.59 -3.37
C VAL A 239 -1.06 -2.94 -3.70
N PRO A 240 -0.20 -3.52 -2.82
CA PRO A 240 0.34 -4.85 -3.06
C PRO A 240 -0.77 -5.88 -3.30
N VAL A 241 -0.61 -6.71 -4.33
CA VAL A 241 -1.69 -7.57 -4.84
C VAL A 241 -2.18 -8.56 -3.78
N ASN A 242 -1.29 -9.20 -3.02
CA ASN A 242 -1.70 -10.12 -1.96
C ASN A 242 -2.45 -9.41 -0.82
N LEU A 243 -2.06 -8.18 -0.45
CA LEU A 243 -2.84 -7.39 0.50
C LEU A 243 -4.24 -7.06 -0.05
N ALA A 244 -4.32 -6.63 -1.31
CA ALA A 244 -5.59 -6.33 -1.95
C ALA A 244 -6.49 -7.58 -2.05
N LYS A 245 -5.91 -8.75 -2.29
CA LYS A 245 -6.60 -10.04 -2.31
C LYS A 245 -7.25 -10.36 -0.96
N GLU A 246 -6.53 -10.21 0.15
CA GLU A 246 -7.07 -10.46 1.49
C GLU A 246 -8.19 -9.48 1.87
N ILE A 247 -8.07 -8.20 1.46
CA ILE A 247 -9.17 -7.23 1.57
C ILE A 247 -10.37 -7.64 0.70
N GLY A 248 -10.12 -8.19 -0.49
CA GLY A 248 -11.16 -8.74 -1.36
C GLY A 248 -11.90 -9.90 -0.71
N TYR A 249 -11.20 -10.81 -0.02
CA TYR A 249 -11.84 -11.90 0.71
C TYR A 249 -12.68 -11.42 1.89
N SER A 250 -12.24 -10.42 2.66
CA SER A 250 -13.08 -9.86 3.73
C SER A 250 -14.33 -9.16 3.18
N LEU A 251 -14.24 -8.51 2.02
CA LEU A 251 -15.41 -7.98 1.31
C LEU A 251 -16.38 -9.08 0.87
N ILE A 252 -15.87 -10.18 0.30
CA ILE A 252 -16.72 -11.31 -0.11
C ILE A 252 -17.44 -11.91 1.10
N GLN A 253 -16.74 -12.10 2.22
CA GLN A 253 -17.35 -12.60 3.46
C GLN A 253 -18.51 -11.71 3.92
N PHE A 254 -18.31 -10.39 3.91
CA PHE A 254 -19.37 -9.44 4.24
C PHE A 254 -20.56 -9.52 3.28
N LEU A 255 -20.29 -9.57 1.96
CA LEU A 255 -21.36 -9.62 0.95
C LEU A 255 -22.14 -10.93 1.00
N ASN A 256 -21.49 -12.05 1.33
CA ASN A 256 -22.17 -13.34 1.54
C ASN A 256 -23.09 -13.29 2.75
N ALA A 257 -22.60 -12.79 3.90
CA ALA A 257 -23.43 -12.60 5.09
C ALA A 257 -24.65 -11.70 4.81
N TYR A 258 -24.48 -10.65 4.00
CA TYR A 258 -25.58 -9.80 3.55
C TYR A 258 -26.62 -10.53 2.71
N GLN A 259 -26.20 -11.43 1.83
CA GLN A 259 -27.15 -12.22 1.04
C GLN A 259 -27.93 -13.21 1.90
N GLU A 260 -27.25 -13.86 2.86
CA GLU A 260 -27.88 -14.81 3.80
C GLU A 260 -28.95 -14.14 4.66
N THR A 261 -28.63 -13.02 5.31
CA THR A 261 -29.60 -12.28 6.14
C THR A 261 -30.81 -11.78 5.35
N ASN A 262 -30.61 -11.36 4.09
CA ASN A 262 -31.72 -10.93 3.24
C ASN A 262 -32.61 -12.09 2.78
N GLN A 263 -32.03 -13.26 2.50
CA GLN A 263 -32.80 -14.45 2.17
C GLN A 263 -33.65 -14.90 3.36
N GLU A 264 -33.09 -14.94 4.57
CA GLU A 264 -33.83 -15.26 5.80
C GLU A 264 -35.02 -14.31 6.00
N ASN A 265 -34.81 -13.00 5.83
CA ASN A 265 -35.86 -11.99 5.93
C ASN A 265 -36.97 -12.16 4.88
N LEU A 266 -36.63 -12.53 3.64
CA LEU A 266 -37.64 -12.81 2.61
C LEU A 266 -38.45 -14.09 2.94
N THR A 267 -37.78 -15.10 3.51
CA THR A 267 -38.41 -16.37 3.85
C THR A 267 -39.35 -16.21 5.06
N SER A 268 -38.96 -15.44 6.08
CA SER A 268 -39.82 -15.16 7.24
C SER A 268 -41.07 -14.38 6.86
N ILE A 269 -40.96 -13.36 6.00
CA ILE A 269 -42.12 -12.61 5.47
C ILE A 269 -43.08 -13.54 4.71
N SER A 270 -42.56 -14.50 3.94
CA SER A 270 -43.39 -15.47 3.21
C SER A 270 -44.12 -16.47 4.13
N LEU A 271 -43.53 -16.83 5.27
CA LEU A 271 -44.15 -17.73 6.26
C LEU A 271 -45.23 -17.02 7.09
N GLU A 272 -45.01 -15.76 7.49
CA GLU A 272 -46.02 -14.96 8.20
C GLU A 272 -47.25 -14.67 7.33
N SER A 273 -47.05 -14.42 6.03
CA SER A 273 -48.16 -14.24 5.09
C SER A 273 -48.92 -15.53 4.78
N ALA A 274 -48.28 -16.71 4.88
CA ALA A 274 -48.93 -18.01 4.71
C ALA A 274 -49.67 -18.50 5.96
N SER A 275 -49.39 -17.95 7.15
CA SER A 275 -50.03 -18.31 8.42
C SER A 275 -51.17 -17.38 8.84
N MET A 276 -51.44 -16.33 8.06
CA MET A 276 -52.59 -15.41 8.21
C MET A 276 -53.74 -15.71 7.23
N VAL A 277 -53.78 -16.90 6.61
CA VAL A 277 -54.84 -17.35 5.70
C VAL A 277 -55.55 -18.58 6.26
#